data_AF-A0A526RUD5-F1
#
_entry.id   AF-A0A526RUD5-F1
#
_cell.length_a   1.000
_cell.length_b   1.000
_cell.length_c   1.000
_cell.angle_alpha   90.00
_cell.angle_beta   90.00
_cell.angle_gamma   90.00
#
_symmetry.space_group_name_H-M   'P 1'
#
loop_
_entity.id
_entity.type
_entity.pdbx_description
1 polymer ?
#
loop_
_entity_poly.entity_id
_entity_poly.type
_entity_poly.pdbx_seq_one_letter_code
_entity_poly.pdbx_strand_id
1 'polypeptide(L)'
;LFKRWWAPKSAGVPLLSCEMDVRVGGRYRVEFGHDASESMAFVGKYIDVIPNSRLVWTNEESDDGAVTTVTFEERGDKTLLVLHELYPSKEALDEAIAGMEGGMPEQFEQLDELLVTLGAGVGRS
;
A
#
# COMPACT_ATOMS: atom_id res chain seq x y z
N LEU A 1 -8.16 -9.11 -1.49
CA LEU A 1 -8.13 -8.39 -0.20
C LEU A 1 -7.56 -6.99 -0.34
N PHE A 2 -6.36 -6.83 -0.91
CA PHE A 2 -5.71 -5.53 -1.16
C PHE A 2 -6.64 -4.44 -1.73
N LYS A 3 -7.36 -4.75 -2.81
CA LYS A 3 -8.32 -3.83 -3.46
C LYS A 3 -9.45 -3.30 -2.56
N ARG A 4 -9.69 -3.89 -1.39
CA ARG A 4 -10.82 -3.54 -0.50
C ARG A 4 -10.50 -2.42 0.49
N TRP A 5 -9.22 -2.11 0.70
CA TRP A 5 -8.79 -1.16 1.74
C TRP A 5 -7.70 -0.20 1.29
N TRP A 6 -6.89 -0.58 0.29
CA TRP A 6 -5.72 0.21 -0.12
C TRP A 6 -6.07 1.56 -0.74
N ALA A 7 -7.17 1.66 -1.48
CA ALA A 7 -7.63 2.93 -2.02
C ALA A 7 -8.53 3.61 -0.98
N PRO A 8 -8.29 4.87 -0.58
CA PRO A 8 -9.26 5.64 0.19
C PRO A 8 -10.60 5.70 -0.58
N LYS A 9 -11.72 5.37 0.06
CA LYS A 9 -13.06 5.48 -0.57
C LYS A 9 -13.35 6.92 -0.96
N SER A 10 -12.87 7.90 -0.18
CA SER A 10 -13.04 9.33 -0.45
C SER A 10 -12.39 9.79 -1.75
N ALA A 11 -11.38 9.08 -2.26
CA ALA A 11 -10.73 9.40 -3.52
C ALA A 11 -11.71 9.25 -4.71
N GLY A 12 -12.77 8.44 -4.56
CA GLY A 12 -13.80 8.25 -5.59
C GLY A 12 -13.30 7.56 -6.87
N VAL A 13 -12.03 7.16 -6.95
CA VAL A 13 -11.46 6.48 -8.11
C VAL A 13 -11.38 4.97 -7.84
N PRO A 14 -12.10 4.13 -8.62
CA PRO A 14 -12.06 2.70 -8.39
C PRO A 14 -10.73 2.10 -8.83
N LEU A 15 -10.35 1.02 -8.14
CA LEU A 15 -9.19 0.21 -8.51
C LEU A 15 -9.61 -0.81 -9.58
N LEU A 16 -9.09 -0.65 -10.79
CA LEU A 16 -9.38 -1.50 -11.95
C LEU A 16 -8.63 -2.83 -11.86
N SER A 17 -7.30 -2.78 -11.80
CA SER A 17 -6.43 -3.96 -11.78
C SER A 17 -5.41 -3.90 -10.63
N CYS A 18 -5.03 -5.06 -10.12
CA CYS A 18 -4.00 -5.21 -9.10
C CYS A 18 -3.29 -6.53 -9.35
N GLU A 19 -2.03 -6.42 -9.75
CA GLU A 19 -1.09 -7.51 -9.95
C GLU A 19 0.07 -7.31 -8.99
N MET A 20 0.42 -8.36 -8.24
CA MET A 20 1.47 -8.29 -7.22
C MET A 20 2.23 -9.63 -7.18
N ASP A 21 3.48 -9.63 -7.65
CA ASP A 21 4.40 -10.76 -7.53
C ASP A 21 5.27 -10.57 -6.27
N VAL A 22 4.71 -10.89 -5.10
CA VAL A 22 5.29 -10.56 -3.78
C VAL A 22 6.45 -11.48 -3.42
N ARG A 23 7.60 -11.25 -4.05
CA ARG A 23 8.88 -11.90 -3.79
C ARG A 23 10.01 -10.93 -4.09
N VAL A 24 11.19 -11.15 -3.52
CA VAL A 24 12.38 -10.35 -3.87
C VAL A 24 12.59 -10.36 -5.38
N GLY A 25 12.64 -9.18 -5.97
CA GLY A 25 12.78 -8.98 -7.41
C GLY A 25 11.47 -8.98 -8.22
N GLY A 26 10.35 -9.37 -7.62
CA GLY A 26 9.03 -9.34 -8.24
C GLY A 26 8.49 -7.91 -8.38
N ARG A 27 7.48 -7.74 -9.25
CA ARG A 27 6.91 -6.43 -9.57
C ARG A 27 5.45 -6.35 -9.12
N TYR A 28 4.96 -5.13 -8.96
CA TYR A 28 3.54 -4.88 -8.81
C TYR A 28 3.06 -3.85 -9.85
N ARG A 29 1.78 -3.93 -10.16
CA ARG A 29 1.05 -2.96 -10.96
C ARG A 29 -0.35 -2.80 -10.39
N VAL A 30 -0.70 -1.57 -10.00
CA VAL A 30 -2.03 -1.23 -9.48
C VAL A 30 -2.59 -0.09 -10.32
N GLU A 31 -3.72 -0.32 -10.97
CA GLU A 31 -4.36 0.67 -11.84
C GLU A 31 -5.63 1.23 -11.19
N PHE A 32 -5.72 2.56 -11.19
CA PHE A 32 -6.87 3.32 -10.72
C PHE A 32 -7.47 4.09 -11.88
N GLY A 33 -8.80 4.11 -11.99
CA GLY A 33 -9.46 4.88 -13.02
C GLY A 33 -10.91 4.47 -13.17
N HIS A 34 -11.75 5.36 -13.68
CA HIS A 34 -13.12 5.00 -14.07
C HIS A 34 -13.13 4.20 -15.37
N ASP A 35 -12.24 4.57 -16.30
CA ASP A 35 -12.06 3.94 -17.60
C ASP A 35 -10.59 3.61 -17.83
N ALA A 36 -10.31 2.53 -18.59
CA ALA A 36 -8.94 2.08 -18.87
C ALA A 36 -8.10 3.15 -19.61
N SER A 37 -8.73 3.97 -20.45
CA SER A 37 -8.08 5.03 -21.22
C SER A 37 -7.62 6.23 -20.38
N GLU A 38 -8.17 6.41 -19.18
CA GLU A 38 -7.84 7.51 -18.25
C GLU A 38 -7.27 6.96 -16.94
N SER A 39 -6.80 5.71 -16.96
CA SER A 39 -6.29 5.06 -15.77
C SER A 39 -4.87 5.52 -15.42
N MET A 40 -4.60 5.65 -14.13
CA MET A 40 -3.28 5.87 -13.57
C MET A 40 -2.75 4.55 -13.00
N ALA A 41 -1.55 4.17 -13.44
CA ALA A 41 -0.89 2.96 -12.99
C ALA A 41 0.25 3.29 -12.03
N PHE A 42 0.21 2.69 -10.84
CA PHE A 42 1.32 2.64 -9.91
C PHE A 42 2.08 1.34 -10.11
N VAL A 43 3.37 1.45 -10.37
CA VAL A 43 4.25 0.31 -10.69
C VAL A 43 5.50 0.38 -9.85
N GLY A 44 6.05 -0.78 -9.53
CA GLY A 44 7.30 -0.84 -8.76
C GLY A 44 7.77 -2.26 -8.53
N LYS A 45 8.84 -2.38 -7.76
CA LYS A 45 9.54 -3.65 -7.52
C LYS A 45 9.74 -3.91 -6.04
N TYR A 46 9.58 -5.16 -5.62
CA TYR A 46 9.93 -5.62 -4.28
C TYR A 46 11.45 -5.80 -4.14
N ILE A 47 12.02 -5.09 -3.17
CA ILE A 47 13.46 -5.11 -2.85
C ILE A 47 13.76 -6.15 -1.77
N ASP A 48 12.90 -6.24 -0.76
CA ASP A 48 13.05 -7.14 0.38
C ASP A 48 11.68 -7.63 0.84
N VAL A 49 11.58 -8.93 1.13
CA VAL A 49 10.32 -9.59 1.48
C VAL A 49 10.59 -10.64 2.55
N ILE A 50 10.20 -10.33 3.78
CA ILE A 50 10.22 -11.26 4.91
C ILE A 50 8.77 -11.44 5.37
N PRO A 51 8.16 -12.62 5.12
CA PRO A 51 6.76 -12.87 5.46
C PRO A 51 6.43 -12.47 6.90
N ASN A 52 5.33 -11.74 7.08
CA ASN A 52 4.80 -11.29 8.37
C ASN A 52 5.75 -10.41 9.21
N SER A 53 6.84 -9.89 8.63
CA SER A 53 7.83 -9.10 9.37
C SER A 53 8.27 -7.84 8.64
N ARG A 54 8.59 -7.93 7.35
CA ARG A 54 9.14 -6.81 6.59
C ARG A 54 8.80 -6.88 5.12
N LEU A 55 8.46 -5.73 4.53
CA LEU A 55 8.25 -5.56 3.11
C LEU A 55 8.88 -4.26 2.65
N VAL A 56 9.70 -4.30 1.59
CA VAL A 56 10.33 -3.11 0.99
C VAL A 56 10.05 -3.10 -0.50
N TRP A 57 9.57 -1.97 -1.03
CA TRP A 57 9.30 -1.79 -2.46
C TRP A 57 9.62 -0.38 -2.95
N THR A 58 9.81 -0.23 -4.26
CA THR A 58 9.90 1.08 -4.94
C THR A 58 8.51 1.56 -5.31
N ASN A 59 8.20 2.86 -5.17
CA ASN A 59 6.90 3.42 -5.55
C ASN A 59 6.77 3.78 -7.04
N GLU A 60 7.89 3.77 -7.74
CA GLU A 60 7.99 3.90 -9.19
C GLU A 60 9.11 3.01 -9.74
N GLU A 61 9.15 2.82 -11.06
CA GLU A 61 10.24 2.12 -11.76
C GLU A 61 11.33 3.09 -12.21
N SER A 62 11.78 3.96 -11.30
CA SER A 62 12.92 4.85 -11.51
C SER A 62 13.97 4.60 -10.41
N ASP A 63 15.25 4.83 -10.73
CA ASP A 63 16.34 4.70 -9.76
C ASP A 63 16.30 5.82 -8.69
N ASP A 64 15.56 6.91 -8.97
CA ASP A 64 15.33 8.03 -8.06
C ASP A 64 13.97 7.94 -7.35
N GLY A 65 13.27 6.80 -7.46
CA GLY A 65 11.95 6.62 -6.89
C GLY A 65 11.94 6.51 -5.37
N ALA A 66 10.85 6.96 -4.74
CA ALA A 66 10.66 6.77 -3.32
C ALA A 66 10.62 5.29 -2.96
N VAL A 67 11.28 4.92 -1.86
CA VAL A 67 11.30 3.54 -1.34
C VAL A 67 10.45 3.47 -0.09
N THR A 68 9.42 2.61 -0.10
CA THR A 68 8.59 2.36 1.08
C THR A 68 9.02 1.07 1.75
N THR A 69 9.21 1.17 3.07
CA THR A 69 9.48 0.05 3.97
C THR A 69 8.34 -0.07 4.95
N VAL A 70 7.75 -1.26 5.06
CA VAL A 70 6.80 -1.60 6.11
C VAL A 70 7.38 -2.69 6.99
N THR A 71 7.30 -2.50 8.30
CA THR A 71 7.63 -3.54 9.28
C THR A 71 6.43 -3.86 10.15
N PHE A 72 6.33 -5.12 10.54
CA PHE A 72 5.27 -5.64 11.41
C PHE A 72 5.91 -6.22 12.67
N GLU A 73 5.42 -5.79 13.83
CA GLU A 73 5.84 -6.31 15.12
C GLU A 73 4.62 -6.79 15.91
N GLU A 74 4.68 -8.02 16.41
CA GLU A 74 3.64 -8.55 17.28
C GLU A 74 3.69 -7.87 18.65
N ARG A 75 2.53 -7.37 19.10
CA ARG A 75 2.35 -6.68 20.38
C ARG A 75 1.13 -7.27 21.07
N GLY A 76 1.27 -8.48 21.59
CA GLY A 76 0.19 -9.22 22.24
C GLY A 76 -0.89 -9.61 21.24
N ASP A 77 -2.12 -9.12 21.44
CA ASP A 77 -3.26 -9.35 20.54
C ASP A 77 -3.30 -8.38 19.34
N LYS A 78 -2.28 -7.53 19.20
CA LYS A 78 -2.17 -6.49 18.17
C LYS A 78 -0.90 -6.62 17.35
N THR A 79 -0.87 -5.94 16.21
CA THR A 79 0.32 -5.76 15.38
C THR A 79 0.65 -4.28 15.31
N LEU A 80 1.89 -3.92 15.63
CA LEU A 80 2.43 -2.60 15.32
C LEU A 80 2.93 -2.62 13.88
N LEU A 81 2.32 -1.80 13.04
CA LEU A 81 2.76 -1.54 11.67
C LEU A 81 3.51 -0.21 11.66
N VAL A 82 4.75 -0.23 11.17
CA VAL A 82 5.52 0.99 10.90
C VAL A 82 5.75 1.10 9.40
N LEU A 83 5.23 2.17 8.80
CA LEU A 83 5.44 2.52 7.40
C LEU A 83 6.43 3.69 7.34
N HIS A 84 7.50 3.51 6.59
CA HIS A 84 8.55 4.50 6.40
C HIS A 84 8.82 4.69 4.91
N GLU A 85 8.77 5.94 4.45
CA GLU A 85 9.02 6.30 3.06
C GLU A 85 10.29 7.13 2.95
N LEU A 86 11.23 6.66 2.12
CA LEU A 86 12.47 7.36 1.84
C LEU A 86 12.36 8.01 0.46
N TYR A 87 12.42 9.34 0.42
CA TYR A 87 12.37 10.15 -0.79
C TYR A 87 13.78 10.56 -1.25
N PRO A 88 14.01 10.74 -2.56
CA PRO A 88 15.32 11.10 -3.11
C PRO A 88 15.76 12.53 -2.74
N SER A 89 14.81 13.44 -2.51
CA SER A 89 15.06 14.84 -2.18
C SER A 89 13.98 15.41 -1.28
N LYS A 90 14.23 16.61 -0.75
CA LYS A 90 13.24 17.35 0.03
C LYS A 90 12.06 17.79 -0.83
N GLU A 91 12.31 18.20 -2.06
CA GLU A 91 11.28 18.62 -3.00
C GLU A 91 10.31 17.47 -3.32
N ALA A 92 10.83 16.26 -3.57
CA ALA A 92 10.01 15.08 -3.79
C ALA A 92 9.17 14.71 -2.55
N LEU A 93 9.73 14.87 -1.35
CA LEU A 93 8.99 14.68 -0.10
C LEU A 93 7.87 15.71 0.06
N ASP A 94 8.15 17.00 -0.20
CA ASP A 94 7.19 18.08 -0.05
C ASP A 94 6.01 17.91 -1.05
N GLU A 95 6.28 17.49 -2.29
CA GLU A 95 5.26 17.14 -3.29
C GLU A 95 4.40 15.94 -2.86
N ALA A 96 5.05 14.90 -2.32
CA ALA A 96 4.35 13.70 -1.86
C ALA A 96 3.47 13.99 -0.64
N ILE A 97 3.93 14.80 0.32
CA ILE A 97 3.13 15.24 1.47
C ILE A 97 1.89 15.99 1.00
N ALA A 98 2.05 16.95 0.08
CA ALA A 98 0.92 17.70 -0.47
C ALA A 98 -0.12 16.80 -1.17
N GLY A 99 0.33 15.71 -1.81
CA GLY A 99 -0.54 14.71 -2.42
C GLY A 99 -1.19 13.72 -1.44
N MET A 100 -0.59 13.51 -0.26
CA MET A 100 -1.04 12.53 0.74
C MET A 100 -1.92 13.11 1.85
N GLU A 101 -2.06 14.43 1.98
CA GLU A 101 -2.90 15.06 3.00
C GLU A 101 -4.35 14.51 2.94
N GLY A 102 -4.66 13.58 3.85
CA GLY A 102 -5.99 12.99 4.06
C GLY A 102 -6.16 11.52 3.68
N GLY A 103 -5.30 10.94 2.81
CA GLY A 103 -5.52 9.60 2.26
C GLY A 103 -5.07 8.45 3.18
N MET A 104 -3.90 8.58 3.82
CA MET A 104 -3.34 7.51 4.67
C MET A 104 -4.20 7.16 5.90
N PRO A 105 -4.73 8.12 6.68
CA PRO A 105 -5.55 7.79 7.84
C PRO A 105 -6.79 6.97 7.48
N GLU A 106 -7.53 7.38 6.44
CA GLU A 106 -8.71 6.64 5.96
C GLU A 106 -8.32 5.24 5.46
N GLN A 107 -7.21 5.12 4.73
CA GLN A 107 -6.72 3.82 4.24
C GLN A 107 -6.55 2.80 5.39
N PHE A 108 -5.95 3.22 6.51
CA PHE A 108 -5.76 2.34 7.67
C PHE A 108 -7.05 2.09 8.46
N GLU A 109 -7.95 3.08 8.57
CA GLU A 109 -9.29 2.85 9.14
C GLU A 109 -10.08 1.79 8.36
N GLN A 110 -10.00 1.82 7.03
CA GLN A 110 -10.62 0.80 6.17
C GLN A 110 -9.99 -0.58 6.36
N LEU A 111 -8.68 -0.65 6.63
CA LEU A 111 -8.01 -1.89 6.96
C LEU A 111 -8.52 -2.43 8.29
N ASP A 112 -8.68 -1.59 9.31
CA ASP A 112 -9.23 -1.97 10.61
C ASP A 112 -10.64 -2.56 10.47
N GLU A 113 -11.53 -1.87 9.74
CA GLU A 113 -12.87 -2.39 9.42
C GLU A 113 -12.81 -3.75 8.73
N LEU A 114 -11.92 -3.89 7.74
CA LEU A 114 -11.75 -5.13 7.00
C LEU A 114 -11.27 -6.27 7.90
N LEU A 115 -10.31 -6.02 8.78
CA LEU A 115 -9.76 -7.03 9.70
C LEU A 115 -10.82 -7.53 10.68
N VAL A 116 -11.70 -6.66 11.19
CA VAL A 116 -12.84 -7.07 12.01
C VAL A 116 -13.77 -8.02 11.25
N THR A 117 -14.08 -7.72 9.99
CA THR A 117 -14.93 -8.61 9.17
C THR A 117 -14.29 -9.97 8.91
N LEU A 118 -12.96 -10.03 8.75
CA LEU A 118 -12.22 -11.26 8.53
C LEU A 118 -12.10 -12.09 9.83
N GLY A 119 -11.83 -11.45 10.97
CA GLY A 119 -11.78 -12.10 12.28
C GLY A 119 -13.13 -12.70 12.69
N ALA A 120 -14.24 -12.02 12.38
CA ALA A 120 -15.59 -12.55 12.58
C ALA A 120 -15.92 -13.78 11.70
N GLY A 121 -15.23 -13.93 10.56
CA GLY A 121 -15.36 -15.09 9.68
C GLY A 121 -14.60 -16.33 10.17
N VAL A 122 -13.45 -16.14 10.83
CA VAL A 122 -12.60 -17.24 11.35
C VAL A 122 -13.25 -17.93 12.56
N GLY A 123 -14.13 -17.26 13.30
CA GLY A 123 -14.88 -17.86 14.42
C GLY A 123 -16.13 -18.67 14.02
N ARG A 124 -16.42 -18.82 12.72
CA ARG A 124 -17.64 -19.47 12.21
C ARG A 124 -17.38 -20.69 11.30
N SER A 125 -16.15 -21.17 11.19
CA SER A 125 -15.79 -22.38 10.44
C SER A 125 -15.52 -23.57 11.36
#